data_AF-A0AAW0Q026-F1
#
_entry.id   AF-A0AAW0Q026-F1
#
_cell.length_a   1.000
_cell.length_b   1.000
_cell.length_c   1.000
_cell.angle_alpha   90.00
_cell.angle_beta   90.00
_cell.angle_gamma   90.00
#
_symmetry.space_group_name_H-M   'P 1'
#
loop_
_entity.id
_entity.type
_entity.pdbx_description
1 polymer ?
#
loop_
_entity_poly.entity_id
_entity_poly.type
_entity_poly.pdbx_seq_one_letter_code
_entity_poly.pdbx_strand_id
1 'polypeptide(L)'
;MDGADAEEALIEAVMNEFVPEEDPQDGYRMVQQFQFLGWPMYRDTPMSKRSFLKLIRQVDKWQDEYDGGEGRTVVHCLNGGGRSGTFCGISIVCEMLQHQRSVDVFHAVKTLRNNKPNMVDLLDQYKFCYEVALEYLNSG
;
A
#
# COMPACT_ATOMS: atom_id res chain seq x y z
N MET A 1 24.30 -1.42 2.68
CA MET A 1 24.41 -2.04 1.33
C MET A 1 23.12 -1.69 0.58
N ASP A 2 22.73 -0.41 0.58
CA ASP A 2 21.31 0.02 0.60
C ASP A 2 20.83 0.76 -0.66
N GLY A 3 21.59 0.72 -1.76
CA GLY A 3 21.31 1.54 -2.94
C GLY A 3 20.53 0.83 -4.05
N ALA A 4 20.88 -0.44 -4.34
CA ALA A 4 20.44 -1.12 -5.55
C ALA A 4 19.12 -1.90 -5.39
N ASP A 5 18.80 -2.38 -4.18
CA ASP A 5 17.66 -3.28 -3.95
C ASP A 5 16.28 -2.58 -3.99
N ALA A 6 16.26 -1.24 -4.02
CA ALA A 6 15.02 -0.48 -3.94
C ALA A 6 14.27 -0.33 -5.28
N GLU A 7 14.99 -0.38 -6.40
CA GLU A 7 14.37 -0.24 -7.72
C GLU A 7 13.79 -1.54 -8.26
N GLU A 8 14.35 -2.71 -7.89
CA GLU A 8 13.85 -4.02 -8.31
C GLU A 8 12.73 -4.60 -7.43
N ALA A 9 12.39 -3.92 -6.33
CA ALA A 9 11.42 -4.41 -5.36
C ALA A 9 9.95 -4.29 -5.81
N LEU A 10 9.68 -3.70 -6.99
CA LEU A 10 8.33 -3.42 -7.46
C LEU A 10 8.19 -3.74 -8.95
N ILE A 11 7.22 -4.58 -9.27
CA ILE A 11 6.76 -4.80 -10.64
C ILE A 11 5.47 -3.99 -10.84
N GLU A 12 5.39 -3.31 -11.99
CA GLU A 12 4.24 -2.52 -12.42
C GLU A 12 3.72 -3.07 -13.74
N ALA A 13 2.41 -3.30 -13.83
CA ALA A 13 1.74 -3.72 -15.04
C ALA A 13 0.46 -2.90 -15.25
N VAL A 14 0.24 -2.43 -16.48
CA VAL A 14 -0.98 -1.74 -16.90
C VAL A 14 -1.77 -2.66 -17.83
N MET A 15 -3.04 -2.87 -17.52
CA MET A 15 -3.94 -3.78 -18.25
C MET A 15 -5.26 -3.07 -18.56
N ASN A 16 -5.92 -3.45 -19.65
CA ASN A 16 -7.28 -3.04 -19.96
C ASN A 16 -8.23 -4.19 -19.62
N GLU A 17 -9.13 -3.98 -18.67
CA GLU A 17 -10.17 -4.92 -18.29
C GLU A 17 -11.47 -4.55 -19.01
N PHE A 18 -12.04 -5.49 -19.78
CA PHE A 18 -13.33 -5.28 -20.43
C PHE A 18 -14.45 -5.31 -19.40
N VAL A 19 -15.31 -4.29 -19.39
CA VAL A 19 -16.43 -4.17 -18.46
C VAL A 19 -17.73 -4.29 -19.26
N PRO A 20 -18.43 -5.44 -19.18
CA PRO A 20 -19.55 -5.72 -20.09
C PRO A 20 -20.83 -4.89 -19.89
N GLU A 21 -20.96 -4.15 -18.79
CA GLU A 21 -22.26 -3.60 -18.34
C GLU A 21 -22.44 -2.08 -18.49
N GLU A 22 -21.42 -1.32 -18.90
CA GLU A 22 -21.54 0.13 -19.16
C GLU A 22 -21.19 0.38 -20.63
N ASP A 23 -22.13 0.99 -21.37
CA ASP A 23 -22.10 1.46 -22.77
C ASP A 23 -20.94 0.96 -23.68
N PRO A 24 -21.21 0.31 -24.84
CA PRO A 24 -20.17 -0.21 -25.74
C PRO A 24 -19.14 0.82 -26.29
N GLN A 25 -19.29 2.13 -26.04
CA GLN A 25 -18.24 3.13 -26.27
C GLN A 25 -17.28 3.35 -25.08
N ASP A 26 -17.63 2.86 -23.87
CA ASP A 26 -16.93 2.99 -22.58
C ASP A 26 -16.50 1.62 -21.96
N GLY A 27 -16.60 0.53 -22.73
CA GLY A 27 -16.51 -0.85 -22.23
C GLY A 27 -15.16 -1.36 -21.72
N TYR A 28 -14.17 -0.51 -21.40
CA TYR A 28 -12.88 -0.92 -20.84
C TYR A 28 -12.45 -0.04 -19.66
N ARG A 29 -12.04 -0.66 -18.56
CA ARG A 29 -11.37 0.01 -17.44
C ARG A 29 -9.89 -0.27 -17.48
N MET A 30 -9.10 0.79 -17.38
CA MET A 30 -7.65 0.66 -17.19
C MET A 30 -7.38 0.28 -15.74
N VAL A 31 -6.61 -0.79 -15.54
CA VAL A 31 -6.20 -1.31 -14.23
C VAL A 31 -4.68 -1.29 -14.15
N GLN A 32 -4.13 -0.65 -13.13
CA GLN A 32 -2.71 -0.77 -12.80
C GLN A 32 -2.52 -1.72 -11.61
N GLN A 33 -1.71 -2.76 -11.83
CA GLN A 33 -1.33 -3.71 -10.81
C GLN A 33 0.11 -3.43 -10.34
N PHE A 34 0.25 -3.27 -9.02
CA PHE A 34 1.52 -3.12 -8.34
C PHE A 34 1.84 -4.40 -7.56
N GLN A 35 2.94 -5.07 -7.90
CA GLN A 35 3.41 -6.25 -7.17
C GLN A 35 4.71 -5.94 -6.43
N PHE A 36 4.64 -5.89 -5.10
CA PHE A 36 5.79 -5.65 -4.26
C PHE A 36 6.57 -6.95 -3.96
N LEU A 37 7.79 -7.03 -4.48
CA LEU A 37 8.73 -8.14 -4.30
C LEU A 37 9.67 -7.96 -3.11
N GLY A 38 9.81 -6.73 -2.58
CA GLY A 38 10.67 -6.40 -1.44
C GLY A 38 10.24 -6.98 -0.08
N TRP A 39 9.30 -7.93 -0.07
CA TRP A 39 8.81 -8.61 1.13
C TRP A 39 8.89 -10.14 0.95
N PRO A 40 10.04 -10.77 1.23
CA PRO A 40 10.21 -12.21 1.08
C PRO A 40 9.22 -13.01 1.94
N MET A 41 8.77 -14.18 1.49
CA MET A 41 7.77 -15.01 2.20
C MET A 41 8.18 -15.40 3.62
N TYR A 42 9.47 -15.61 3.86
CA TYR A 42 10.03 -16.01 5.16
C TYR A 42 10.23 -14.86 6.15
N ARG A 43 9.88 -13.62 5.78
CA ARG A 43 9.99 -12.44 6.66
C ARG A 43 8.63 -11.90 7.06
N ASP A 44 8.59 -11.41 8.30
CA ASP A 44 7.40 -10.77 8.87
C ASP A 44 7.26 -9.30 8.44
N THR A 45 8.31 -8.69 7.88
CA THR A 45 8.33 -7.28 7.42
C THR A 45 9.11 -7.12 6.11
N PRO A 46 8.86 -6.03 5.34
CA PRO A 46 9.67 -5.66 4.18
C PRO A 46 11.16 -5.50 4.49
N MET A 47 12.00 -5.75 3.48
CA MET A 47 13.45 -5.58 3.58
C MET A 47 13.86 -4.10 3.71
N SER A 48 13.11 -3.19 3.07
CA SER A 48 13.42 -1.77 2.99
C SER A 48 12.17 -0.92 3.21
N LYS A 49 12.25 -0.01 4.19
CA LYS A 49 11.23 0.99 4.48
C LYS A 49 11.08 1.98 3.34
N ARG A 50 12.20 2.43 2.77
CA ARG A 50 12.23 3.35 1.64
C ARG A 50 11.55 2.77 0.40
N SER A 51 11.81 1.50 0.08
CA SER A 51 11.15 0.82 -1.05
C SER A 51 9.66 0.65 -0.81
N PHE A 52 9.26 0.37 0.43
CA PHE A 52 7.84 0.26 0.80
C PHE A 52 7.12 1.62 0.72
N LEU A 53 7.76 2.71 1.16
CA LEU A 53 7.25 4.06 0.97
C LEU A 53 7.15 4.45 -0.50
N LYS A 54 8.09 4.01 -1.35
CA LYS A 54 8.01 4.20 -2.80
C LYS A 54 6.75 3.54 -3.36
N LEU A 55 6.44 2.30 -2.97
CA LEU A 55 5.19 1.63 -3.36
C LEU A 55 3.96 2.45 -2.99
N ILE A 56 3.85 2.92 -1.74
CA ILE A 56 2.71 3.74 -1.27
C ILE A 56 2.54 4.97 -2.17
N ARG A 57 3.62 5.73 -2.38
CA ARG A 57 3.60 6.94 -3.21
C ARG A 57 3.20 6.67 -4.67
N GLN A 58 3.58 5.53 -5.23
CA GLN A 58 3.20 5.17 -6.60
C GLN A 58 1.74 4.77 -6.72
N VAL A 59 1.20 4.08 -5.71
CA VAL A 59 -0.24 3.77 -5.63
C VAL A 59 -1.05 5.06 -5.47
N ASP A 60 -0.64 5.95 -4.56
CA ASP A 60 -1.31 7.24 -4.34
C ASP A 60 -1.26 8.10 -5.61
N LYS A 61 -0.09 8.19 -6.26
CA LYS A 61 0.07 8.89 -7.54
C LYS A 61 -0.86 8.37 -8.62
N TRP A 62 -0.99 7.05 -8.76
CA TRP A 62 -1.91 6.46 -9.74
C TRP A 62 -3.36 6.83 -9.44
N GLN A 63 -3.77 6.79 -8.16
CA GLN A 63 -5.12 7.18 -7.76
C GLN A 63 -5.41 8.66 -8.06
N ASP A 64 -4.42 9.55 -7.89
CA ASP A 64 -4.56 10.97 -8.21
C ASP A 64 -4.62 11.24 -9.72
N GLU A 65 -3.91 10.45 -10.54
CA GLU A 65 -3.83 10.62 -12.00
C GLU A 65 -4.96 9.90 -12.76
N TYR A 66 -5.64 8.93 -12.14
CA TYR A 66 -6.69 8.14 -12.78
C TYR A 66 -7.98 8.94 -12.98
N ASP A 67 -8.42 9.08 -14.23
CA ASP A 67 -9.61 9.84 -14.64
C ASP A 67 -10.88 8.99 -14.82
N GLY A 68 -10.76 7.65 -14.69
CA GLY A 68 -11.84 6.68 -14.93
C GLY A 68 -12.90 6.55 -13.83
N GLY A 69 -13.05 7.56 -12.97
CA GLY A 69 -14.08 7.66 -11.92
C GLY A 69 -13.67 7.15 -10.53
N GLU A 70 -14.66 7.01 -9.64
CA GLU A 70 -14.44 6.61 -8.23
C GLU A 70 -14.09 5.11 -8.11
N GLY A 71 -12.81 4.78 -8.20
CA GLY A 71 -12.28 3.43 -7.97
C GLY A 71 -11.59 3.28 -6.62
N ARG A 72 -11.77 2.14 -5.95
CA ARG A 72 -11.02 1.81 -4.72
C ARG A 72 -9.80 0.96 -5.03
N THR A 73 -8.67 1.23 -4.36
CA THR A 73 -7.49 0.35 -4.43
C THR A 73 -7.80 -1.01 -3.84
N VAL A 74 -7.65 -2.08 -4.64
CA VAL A 74 -7.70 -3.46 -4.15
C VAL A 74 -6.32 -3.87 -3.67
N VAL A 75 -6.22 -4.29 -2.40
CA VAL A 75 -4.97 -4.75 -1.78
C VAL A 75 -5.14 -6.19 -1.34
N HIS A 76 -4.25 -7.09 -1.77
CA HIS A 76 -4.30 -8.49 -1.37
C HIS A 76 -2.91 -9.05 -1.00
N CYS A 77 -2.93 -10.14 -0.23
CA CYS A 77 -1.76 -10.96 0.08
C CYS A 77 -2.23 -12.42 0.16
N LEU A 78 -1.62 -13.26 0.99
CA LEU A 78 -2.08 -14.64 1.16
C LEU A 78 -3.43 -14.75 1.90
N ASN A 79 -3.60 -13.98 2.99
CA ASN A 79 -4.81 -14.00 3.83
C ASN A 79 -5.61 -12.68 3.81
N GLY A 80 -5.10 -11.68 3.09
CA GLY A 80 -5.68 -10.33 3.03
C GLY A 80 -5.65 -9.57 4.36
N GLY A 81 -4.85 -9.99 5.35
CA GLY A 81 -4.82 -9.42 6.70
C GLY A 81 -3.44 -8.91 7.11
N GLY A 82 -2.43 -9.77 7.13
CA GLY A 82 -1.09 -9.43 7.63
C GLY A 82 -0.40 -8.37 6.78
N ARG A 83 0.11 -8.77 5.61
CA ARG A 83 0.81 -7.85 4.68
C ARG A 83 -0.10 -6.78 4.11
N SER A 84 -1.32 -7.14 3.71
CA SER A 84 -2.32 -6.20 3.21
C SER A 84 -2.70 -5.17 4.28
N GLY A 85 -2.94 -5.60 5.52
CA GLY A 85 -3.23 -4.68 6.61
C GLY A 85 -2.04 -3.81 6.99
N THR A 86 -0.81 -4.30 6.84
CA THR A 86 0.40 -3.48 7.02
C THR A 86 0.48 -2.39 5.96
N PHE A 87 0.21 -2.72 4.69
CA PHE A 87 0.10 -1.73 3.62
C PHE A 87 -0.99 -0.68 3.93
N CYS A 88 -2.21 -1.12 4.24
CA CYS A 88 -3.31 -0.20 4.55
C CYS A 88 -3.02 0.66 5.78
N GLY A 89 -2.42 0.08 6.83
CA GLY A 89 -2.07 0.80 8.05
C GLY A 89 -1.01 1.87 7.80
N ILE A 90 0.00 1.56 6.99
CA ILE A 90 1.02 2.52 6.58
C ILE A 90 0.45 3.60 5.66
N SER A 91 -0.45 3.27 4.73
CA SER A 91 -1.12 4.25 3.88
C SER A 91 -1.88 5.29 4.72
N ILE A 92 -2.67 4.84 5.71
CA ILE A 92 -3.36 5.73 6.66
C ILE A 92 -2.36 6.59 7.44
N VAL A 93 -1.25 5.98 7.91
CA VAL A 93 -0.21 6.70 8.65
C VAL A 93 0.47 7.78 7.78
N CYS A 94 0.78 7.48 6.53
CA CYS A 94 1.35 8.43 5.58
C CYS A 94 0.38 9.60 5.33
N GLU A 95 -0.91 9.33 5.17
CA GLU A 95 -1.94 10.35 4.99
C GLU A 95 -2.05 11.27 6.22
N MET A 96 -2.08 10.71 7.44
CA MET A 96 -2.06 11.48 8.68
C MET A 96 -0.82 12.39 8.78
N LEU A 97 0.36 11.85 8.46
CA LEU A 97 1.61 12.62 8.48
C LEU A 97 1.59 13.75 7.46
N GLN A 98 1.11 13.48 6.25
CA GLN A 98 1.05 14.45 5.14
C GLN A 98 0.10 15.61 5.46
N HIS A 99 -1.11 15.32 5.94
CA HIS A 99 -2.16 16.32 6.07
C HIS A 99 -2.28 16.92 7.48
N GLN A 100 -1.99 16.14 8.52
CA GLN A 100 -2.26 16.52 9.92
C GLN A 100 -0.98 16.74 10.73
N ARG A 101 0.20 16.40 10.18
CA ARG A 101 1.50 16.48 10.88
C ARG A 101 1.49 15.73 12.22
N SER A 102 0.68 14.69 12.33
CA SER A 102 0.56 13.84 13.51
C SER A 102 0.36 12.38 13.08
N VAL A 103 0.53 11.45 14.01
CA VAL A 103 0.36 10.02 13.72
C VAL A 103 -0.24 9.29 14.92
N ASP A 104 -1.23 8.43 14.66
CA ASP A 104 -1.79 7.49 15.62
C ASP A 104 -1.88 6.09 15.00
N VAL A 105 -0.77 5.35 15.10
CA VAL A 105 -0.66 3.98 14.56
C VAL A 105 -1.65 3.04 15.26
N PHE A 106 -1.90 3.24 16.55
CA PHE A 106 -2.84 2.40 17.29
C PHE A 106 -4.25 2.56 16.74
N HIS A 107 -4.69 3.80 16.57
CA HIS A 107 -6.01 4.09 16.01
C HIS A 107 -6.13 3.60 14.56
N ALA A 108 -5.12 3.81 13.72
CA ALA A 108 -5.11 3.32 12.34
C ALA A 108 -5.33 1.79 12.29
N VAL A 109 -4.54 1.01 13.05
CA VAL A 109 -4.66 -0.45 13.08
C VAL A 109 -5.96 -0.92 13.73
N LYS A 110 -6.41 -0.25 14.81
CA LYS A 110 -7.70 -0.54 15.43
C LYS A 110 -8.85 -0.36 14.45
N THR A 111 -8.86 0.72 13.68
CA THR A 111 -9.89 1.00 12.67
C THR A 111 -9.89 -0.06 11.57
N LEU A 112 -8.72 -0.50 11.11
CA LEU A 112 -8.63 -1.62 10.16
C LEU A 112 -9.20 -2.92 10.75
N ARG A 113 -8.85 -3.23 12.01
CA ARG A 113 -9.33 -4.45 12.70
C ARG A 113 -10.83 -4.46 12.98
N ASN A 114 -11.45 -3.28 13.13
CA ASN A 114 -12.90 -3.16 13.24
C ASN A 114 -13.61 -3.51 11.92
N ASN A 115 -12.95 -3.35 10.77
CA ASN A 115 -13.52 -3.68 9.45
C ASN A 115 -13.21 -5.12 9.03
N LYS A 116 -12.00 -5.62 9.33
CA LYS A 116 -11.58 -6.98 9.00
C LYS A 116 -10.66 -7.53 10.10
N PRO A 117 -10.90 -8.74 10.64
CA PRO A 117 -10.02 -9.34 11.64
C PRO A 117 -8.62 -9.61 11.07
N ASN A 118 -7.62 -9.68 11.96
CA ASN A 118 -6.22 -10.01 11.66
C ASN A 118 -5.52 -9.01 10.71
N MET A 119 -6.00 -7.77 10.63
CA MET A 119 -5.28 -6.69 9.98
C MET A 119 -4.04 -6.33 10.81
N VAL A 120 -2.86 -6.30 10.16
CA VAL A 120 -1.55 -6.19 10.82
C VAL A 120 -1.39 -7.30 11.85
N ASP A 121 -1.14 -8.52 11.38
CA ASP A 121 -1.33 -9.75 12.15
C ASP A 121 -0.24 -9.95 13.21
N LEU A 122 0.97 -9.50 12.91
CA LEU A 122 2.15 -9.72 13.75
C LEU A 122 2.63 -8.45 14.45
N LEU A 123 3.24 -8.61 15.63
CA LEU A 123 3.83 -7.49 16.37
C LEU A 123 4.91 -6.78 15.56
N ASP A 124 5.72 -7.51 14.79
CA ASP A 124 6.78 -6.91 14.00
C ASP A 124 6.24 -6.10 12.81
N GLN A 125 5.09 -6.48 12.25
CA GLN A 125 4.36 -5.64 11.29
C GLN A 125 3.84 -4.35 11.93
N TYR A 126 3.31 -4.45 13.16
CA TYR A 126 2.84 -3.28 13.91
C TYR A 126 3.99 -2.31 14.25
N LYS A 127 5.15 -2.83 14.68
CA LYS A 127 6.36 -2.02 14.87
C LYS A 127 6.82 -1.40 13.56
N PHE A 128 6.78 -2.16 12.46
CA PHE A 128 7.19 -1.67 11.14
C PHE A 128 6.38 -0.44 10.69
N CYS A 129 5.09 -0.34 11.06
CA CYS A 129 4.32 0.89 10.82
C CYS A 129 4.96 2.13 11.47
N TYR A 130 5.45 2.02 12.71
CA TYR A 130 6.18 3.12 13.36
C TYR A 130 7.52 3.40 12.69
N GLU A 131 8.26 2.36 12.30
CA GLU A 131 9.55 2.56 11.64
C GLU A 131 9.39 3.26 10.29
N VAL A 132 8.34 2.93 9.54
CA VAL A 132 8.01 3.61 8.28
C VAL A 132 7.56 5.04 8.51
N ALA A 133 6.80 5.32 9.58
CA ALA A 133 6.44 6.69 9.96
C ALA A 133 7.70 7.55 10.22
N LEU A 134 8.69 6.99 10.94
CA LEU A 134 9.97 7.65 11.17
C LEU A 134 10.76 7.83 9.87
N GLU A 135 10.81 6.81 9.02
CA GLU A 135 11.45 6.89 7.70
C GLU A 135 10.81 8.00 6.85
N TYR A 136 9.49 8.11 6.85
CA TYR A 136 8.74 9.13 6.12
C TYR A 136 9.16 10.54 6.57
N LEU A 137 9.23 10.77 7.89
CA LEU A 137 9.63 12.06 8.46
C LEU A 137 11.09 12.43 8.13
N ASN A 138 11.98 11.44 8.05
CA ASN A 138 13.39 11.64 7.70
C ASN A 138 13.63 11.78 6.19
N SER A 139 12.65 11.41 5.36
CA SER A 139 12.72 11.47 3.89
C SER A 139 12.11 12.74 3.31
N GLY A 140 11.64 13.65 4.17
CA GLY A 140 11.04 14.95 3.80
C GLY A 140 12.06 16.04 3.55
#